data_AF-A0A4R0Y336-F1
#
_entry.id   AF-A0A4R0Y336-F1
#
_cell.length_a   1.000
_cell.length_b   1.000
_cell.length_c   1.000
_cell.angle_alpha   90.00
_cell.angle_beta   90.00
_cell.angle_gamma   90.00
#
_symmetry.space_group_name_H-M   'P 1'
#
loop_
_entity.id
_entity.type
_entity.pdbx_description
1 polymer ?
#
loop_
_entity_poly.entity_id
_entity_poly.type
_entity_poly.pdbx_seq_one_letter_code
_entity_poly.pdbx_strand_id
1 'polypeptide(L)'
;MTLQDLLWLSTAAYAAHVIEEFTLDWRGWAQNVLGLPAEWPNFYVVNAVVAVLGAAAAMVAPNLPAVALAFPALMLINATFFHVLPAIRFGGRFSPGLISAVLLFYPLGIACYAVAEVGWGALALSVAIGAGLMAWPVALLMVKDRPYFRQDR
;
A
#
# COMPACT_ATOMS: atom_id res chain seq x y z
N MET A 1 -12.73 14.39 13.96
CA MET A 1 -11.80 13.25 13.87
C MET A 1 -10.44 13.82 13.50
N THR A 2 -9.38 13.46 14.22
CA THR A 2 -8.02 13.97 13.97
C THR A 2 -7.34 13.18 12.84
N LEU A 3 -6.21 13.69 12.31
CA LEU A 3 -5.36 12.92 11.40
C LEU A 3 -4.89 11.60 12.04
N GLN A 4 -4.56 11.62 13.33
CA GLN A 4 -4.16 10.42 14.06
C GLN A 4 -5.29 9.37 14.12
N ASP A 5 -6.53 9.78 14.39
CA ASP A 5 -7.69 8.88 14.38
C ASP A 5 -7.89 8.26 12.99
N LEU A 6 -7.81 9.09 11.94
CA LEU A 6 -7.91 8.64 10.56
C LEU A 6 -6.80 7.65 10.18
N LEU A 7 -5.58 7.83 10.67
CA LEU A 7 -4.47 6.92 10.41
C LEU A 7 -4.62 5.56 11.13
N TRP A 8 -5.20 5.53 12.33
CA TRP A 8 -5.58 4.27 12.96
C TRP A 8 -6.68 3.55 12.19
N LEU A 9 -7.69 4.27 11.70
CA LEU A 9 -8.72 3.71 10.82
C LEU A 9 -8.14 3.22 9.50
N SER A 10 -7.21 3.97 8.90
CA SER A 10 -6.46 3.57 7.72
C SER A 10 -5.65 2.29 7.96
N THR A 11 -5.06 2.13 9.14
CA THR A 11 -4.32 0.91 9.52
C THR A 11 -5.26 -0.28 9.63
N ALA A 12 -6.43 -0.11 10.26
CA ALA A 12 -7.46 -1.15 10.34
C ALA A 12 -8.03 -1.50 8.94
N ALA A 13 -8.25 -0.49 8.09
CA ALA A 13 -8.67 -0.70 6.70
C ALA A 13 -7.62 -1.47 5.90
N TYR A 14 -6.33 -1.21 6.12
CA TYR A 14 -5.25 -1.97 5.50
C TYR A 14 -5.27 -3.44 5.96
N ALA A 15 -5.53 -3.70 7.24
CA ALA A 15 -5.69 -5.08 7.72
C ALA A 15 -6.87 -5.78 7.02
N ALA A 16 -8.02 -5.11 6.87
CA ALA A 16 -9.16 -5.65 6.12
C ALA A 16 -8.81 -5.92 4.64
N HIS A 17 -8.04 -5.03 4.02
CA HIS A 17 -7.54 -5.19 2.65
C HIS A 17 -6.65 -6.43 2.50
N VAL A 18 -5.73 -6.67 3.45
CA VAL A 18 -4.87 -7.86 3.47
C VAL A 18 -5.69 -9.15 3.57
N ILE A 19 -6.78 -9.14 4.34
CA ILE A 19 -7.70 -10.28 4.44
C ILE A 19 -8.37 -10.54 3.08
N GLU A 20 -8.85 -9.51 2.39
CA GLU A 20 -9.43 -9.63 1.06
C GLU A 20 -8.41 -10.21 0.07
N GLU A 21 -7.22 -9.63 0.01
CA GLU A 21 -6.13 -10.07 -0.87
C GLU A 21 -5.74 -11.53 -0.61
N PHE A 22 -5.57 -11.91 0.65
CA PHE A 22 -5.22 -13.28 1.02
C PHE A 22 -6.33 -14.26 0.64
N THR A 23 -7.58 -13.94 0.97
CA THR A 23 -8.72 -14.83 0.75
C THR A 23 -9.03 -15.04 -0.73
N LEU A 24 -8.80 -14.00 -1.55
CA LEU A 24 -9.12 -14.00 -2.99
C LEU A 24 -7.90 -14.29 -3.88
N ASP A 25 -6.85 -14.90 -3.32
CA ASP A 25 -5.64 -15.35 -4.02
C ASP A 25 -4.89 -14.23 -4.77
N TRP A 26 -4.51 -13.18 -4.04
CA TRP A 26 -3.62 -12.14 -4.55
C TRP A 26 -2.35 -12.71 -5.18
N ARG A 27 -1.75 -13.75 -4.58
CA ARG A 27 -0.53 -14.36 -5.12
C ARG A 27 -0.75 -14.90 -6.53
N GLY A 28 -1.79 -15.71 -6.72
CA GLY A 28 -2.14 -16.25 -8.04
C GLY A 28 -2.48 -15.13 -9.02
N TRP A 29 -3.22 -14.11 -8.60
CA TRP A 29 -3.49 -12.95 -9.44
C TRP A 29 -2.20 -12.21 -9.85
N ALA A 30 -1.30 -11.91 -8.91
CA ALA A 30 -0.06 -11.18 -9.15
C ALA A 30 0.86 -11.94 -10.13
N GLN A 31 0.95 -13.26 -10.00
CA GLN A 31 1.70 -14.10 -10.93
C GLN A 31 1.07 -14.13 -12.33
N ASN A 32 -0.25 -14.31 -12.43
CA ASN A 32 -0.93 -14.54 -13.71
C ASN A 32 -1.34 -13.27 -14.46
N VAL A 33 -1.44 -12.13 -13.76
CA VAL A 33 -1.88 -10.84 -14.35
C VAL A 33 -0.72 -9.86 -14.42
N LEU A 34 0.07 -9.73 -13.36
CA LEU A 34 1.19 -8.79 -13.31
C LEU A 34 2.54 -9.42 -13.68
N GLY A 35 2.61 -10.76 -13.79
CA GLY A 35 3.87 -11.47 -14.08
C GLY A 35 4.91 -11.35 -12.97
N LEU A 36 4.49 -11.01 -11.75
CA LEU A 36 5.39 -10.85 -10.62
C LEU A 36 5.77 -12.22 -10.05
N PRO A 37 7.03 -12.46 -9.64
CA PRO A 37 7.45 -13.67 -8.94
C PRO A 37 7.02 -13.62 -7.46
N ALA A 38 5.73 -13.35 -7.24
CA ALA A 38 5.14 -13.19 -5.92
C ALA A 38 4.99 -14.55 -5.24
N GLU A 39 5.32 -14.61 -3.95
CA GLU A 39 5.20 -15.81 -3.13
C GLU A 39 4.50 -15.42 -1.82
N TRP A 40 3.85 -16.37 -1.16
CA TRP A 40 3.15 -16.11 0.10
C TRP A 40 4.07 -15.55 1.21
N PRO A 41 5.32 -16.01 1.40
CA PRO A 41 6.23 -15.38 2.36
C PRO A 41 6.46 -13.89 2.08
N ASN A 42 6.58 -13.51 0.80
CA ASN A 42 6.75 -12.10 0.42
C ASN A 42 5.52 -11.29 0.81
N PHE A 43 4.31 -11.83 0.55
CA PHE A 43 3.05 -11.20 0.94
C PHE A 43 2.96 -11.01 2.47
N TYR A 44 3.28 -12.03 3.26
CA TYR A 44 3.20 -11.94 4.72
C TYR A 44 4.15 -10.90 5.30
N VAL A 45 5.42 -10.91 4.86
CA VAL A 45 6.44 -9.98 5.37
C VAL A 45 6.09 -8.54 5.00
N VAL A 46 5.76 -8.28 3.74
CA VAL A 46 5.41 -6.92 3.29
C VAL A 46 4.19 -6.40 4.05
N ASN A 47 3.13 -7.19 4.18
CA ASN A 47 1.92 -6.74 4.86
C ASN A 47 2.10 -6.58 6.38
N ALA A 48 2.93 -7.40 7.03
CA ALA A 48 3.30 -7.19 8.43
C ALA A 48 4.03 -5.85 8.62
N VAL A 49 4.97 -5.52 7.72
CA VAL A 49 5.67 -4.23 7.73
C VAL A 49 4.71 -3.08 7.49
N VAL A 50 3.78 -3.20 6.53
CA VAL A 50 2.81 -2.12 6.25
C VAL A 50 1.87 -1.87 7.43
N ALA A 51 1.44 -2.92 8.15
CA ALA A 51 0.66 -2.76 9.37
C ALA A 51 1.43 -1.97 10.45
N VAL A 52 2.73 -2.28 10.64
CA VAL A 52 3.60 -1.51 11.56
C VAL A 52 3.79 -0.08 11.08
N LEU A 53 3.94 0.15 9.76
CA LEU A 53 4.05 1.49 9.19
C LEU A 53 2.79 2.33 9.42
N GLY A 54 1.59 1.73 9.31
CA GLY A 54 0.34 2.41 9.61
C GLY A 54 0.25 2.85 11.08
N ALA A 55 0.57 1.95 12.00
CA ALA A 55 0.65 2.28 13.43
C ALA A 55 1.69 3.36 13.71
N ALA A 56 2.89 3.26 13.13
CA ALA A 56 3.94 4.26 13.28
C ALA A 56 3.50 5.63 12.73
N ALA A 57 2.85 5.67 11.57
CA ALA A 57 2.30 6.90 10.98
C ALA A 57 1.29 7.56 11.93
N ALA A 58 0.36 6.77 12.51
CA ALA A 58 -0.60 7.28 13.48
C ALA A 58 0.08 7.88 14.72
N MET A 59 1.13 7.23 15.23
CA MET A 59 1.86 7.67 16.42
C MET A 59 2.66 8.96 16.20
N VAL A 60 3.22 9.17 15.00
CA VAL A 60 4.01 10.38 14.70
C VAL A 60 3.16 11.55 14.20
N ALA A 61 1.90 11.32 13.82
CA ALA A 61 1.02 12.30 13.21
C ALA A 61 0.89 13.65 13.95
N PRO A 62 0.82 13.71 15.29
CA PRO A 62 0.73 15.00 16.00
C PRO A 62 1.96 15.90 15.82
N ASN A 63 3.12 15.29 15.58
CA ASN A 63 4.40 16.01 15.52
C ASN A 63 4.95 16.11 14.10
N LEU A 64 4.67 15.13 13.25
CA LEU A 64 5.21 15.00 11.90
C LEU A 64 4.08 14.65 10.90
N PRO A 65 3.05 15.50 10.74
CA PRO A 65 1.89 15.19 9.89
C PRO A 65 2.27 14.93 8.43
N ALA A 66 3.26 15.66 7.89
CA ALA A 66 3.75 15.45 6.53
C ALA A 66 4.37 14.05 6.33
N VAL A 67 5.07 13.52 7.32
CA VAL A 67 5.66 12.17 7.27
C VAL A 67 4.57 11.12 7.48
N ALA A 68 3.64 11.36 8.42
CA ALA A 68 2.52 10.48 8.69
C ALA A 68 1.63 10.28 7.44
N LEU A 69 1.46 11.32 6.61
CA LEU A 69 0.73 11.25 5.36
C LEU A 69 1.37 10.33 4.30
N ALA A 70 2.60 9.84 4.49
CA ALA A 70 3.18 8.85 3.60
C ALA A 70 2.38 7.54 3.57
N PHE A 71 1.72 7.18 4.66
CA PHE A 71 0.87 5.99 4.74
C PHE A 71 -0.43 6.12 3.90
N PRO A 72 -1.24 7.19 4.01
CA PRO A 72 -2.36 7.40 3.10
C PRO A 72 -1.92 7.63 1.65
N ALA A 73 -0.76 8.24 1.38
CA ALA A 73 -0.18 8.24 0.03
C ALA A 73 0.03 6.82 -0.50
N LEU A 74 0.66 5.95 0.31
CA LEU A 74 0.87 4.54 -0.04
C LEU A 74 -0.47 3.85 -0.35
N MET A 75 -1.50 4.05 0.47
CA MET A 75 -2.84 3.47 0.24
C MET A 75 -3.46 3.94 -1.07
N LEU A 76 -3.40 5.25 -1.36
CA LEU A 76 -3.96 5.82 -2.59
C LEU A 76 -3.20 5.34 -3.83
N ILE A 77 -1.87 5.22 -3.74
CA ILE A 77 -1.02 4.64 -4.78
C ILE A 77 -1.38 3.16 -4.97
N ASN A 78 -1.53 2.39 -3.89
CA ASN A 78 -1.91 0.99 -3.95
C ASN A 78 -3.26 0.83 -4.66
N ALA A 79 -4.29 1.51 -4.16
CA ALA A 79 -5.64 1.48 -4.71
C ALA A 79 -5.65 1.82 -6.20
N THR A 80 -4.89 2.84 -6.60
CA THR A 80 -4.87 3.31 -7.99
C THR A 80 -4.08 2.39 -8.90
N PHE A 81 -2.83 2.09 -8.59
CA PHE A 81 -1.90 1.47 -9.54
C PHE A 81 -1.83 -0.05 -9.44
N PHE A 82 -2.29 -0.65 -8.34
CA PHE A 82 -2.22 -2.10 -8.11
C PHE A 82 -3.59 -2.77 -8.10
N HIS A 83 -4.68 -2.01 -7.95
CA HIS A 83 -6.04 -2.55 -8.00
C HIS A 83 -6.88 -1.97 -9.14
N VAL A 84 -7.21 -0.68 -9.09
CA VAL A 84 -8.14 -0.06 -10.06
C VAL A 84 -7.58 -0.05 -11.47
N LEU A 85 -6.36 0.46 -11.65
CA LEU A 85 -5.74 0.53 -12.98
C LEU A 85 -5.55 -0.87 -13.59
N PRO A 86 -5.01 -1.89 -12.88
CA PRO A 86 -4.97 -3.25 -13.40
C PRO A 86 -6.34 -3.82 -13.74
N ALA A 87 -7.36 -3.64 -12.88
CA ALA A 87 -8.71 -4.12 -13.17
C ALA A 87 -9.25 -3.53 -14.49
N ILE A 88 -9.06 -2.23 -14.72
CA ILE A 88 -9.44 -1.58 -15.98
C ILE A 88 -8.59 -2.11 -17.14
N ARG A 89 -7.27 -2.17 -16.98
CA ARG A 89 -6.30 -2.49 -18.05
C ARG A 89 -6.37 -3.95 -18.50
N PHE A 90 -6.76 -4.86 -17.63
CA PHE A 90 -6.85 -6.29 -17.88
C PHE A 90 -8.29 -6.77 -18.09
N GLY A 91 -9.13 -5.92 -18.69
CA GLY A 91 -10.46 -6.30 -19.19
C GLY A 91 -11.48 -6.58 -18.09
N GLY A 92 -11.41 -5.87 -16.97
CA GLY A 92 -12.32 -6.05 -15.83
C GLY A 92 -12.02 -7.26 -14.96
N ARG A 93 -10.88 -7.94 -15.18
CA ARG A 93 -10.45 -9.03 -14.28
C ARG A 93 -10.34 -8.49 -12.86
N PHE A 94 -11.07 -9.12 -11.95
CA PHE A 94 -11.09 -8.73 -10.55
C PHE A 94 -9.67 -8.80 -9.95
N SER A 95 -9.24 -7.70 -9.34
CA SER A 95 -7.99 -7.62 -8.57
C SER A 95 -8.34 -7.89 -7.10
N PRO A 96 -7.77 -8.93 -6.46
CA PRO A 96 -7.90 -9.13 -5.02
C PRO A 96 -7.49 -7.86 -4.28
N GLY A 97 -8.34 -7.34 -3.40
CA GLY A 97 -8.14 -6.05 -2.73
C GLY A 97 -8.87 -4.87 -3.38
N LEU A 98 -9.51 -5.04 -4.54
CA LEU A 98 -10.22 -3.97 -5.24
C LEU A 98 -11.40 -3.42 -4.43
N ILE A 99 -12.13 -4.25 -3.70
CA ILE A 99 -13.31 -3.81 -2.95
C ILE A 99 -12.89 -2.88 -1.81
N SER A 100 -11.96 -3.34 -0.98
CA SER A 100 -11.39 -2.53 0.11
C SER A 100 -10.59 -1.33 -0.40
N ALA A 101 -9.91 -1.42 -1.55
CA ALA A 101 -9.25 -0.27 -2.18
C ALA A 101 -10.26 0.85 -2.50
N VAL A 102 -11.39 0.50 -3.14
CA VAL A 102 -12.41 1.47 -3.54
C VAL A 102 -13.20 1.99 -2.35
N LEU A 103 -13.63 1.10 -1.45
CA LEU A 103 -14.54 1.43 -0.37
C LEU A 103 -13.83 1.96 0.89
N LEU A 104 -12.55 1.64 1.09
CA LEU A 104 -11.81 2.02 2.29
C LEU A 104 -10.59 2.89 1.98
N PHE A 105 -9.73 2.50 1.04
CA PHE A 105 -8.47 3.24 0.81
C PHE A 105 -8.70 4.62 0.23
N TYR A 106 -9.55 4.76 -0.80
CA TYR A 106 -9.85 6.09 -1.33
C TYR A 106 -10.51 7.01 -0.29
N PRO A 107 -11.62 6.63 0.39
CA PRO A 107 -12.25 7.52 1.35
C PRO A 107 -11.32 7.92 2.51
N LEU A 108 -10.60 6.96 3.11
CA LEU A 108 -9.73 7.24 4.25
C LEU A 108 -8.47 8.00 3.84
N GLY A 109 -7.85 7.62 2.72
CA GLY A 109 -6.67 8.30 2.19
C GLY A 109 -6.96 9.77 1.86
N ILE A 110 -8.07 10.03 1.15
CA ILE A 110 -8.52 11.39 0.83
C ILE A 110 -8.87 12.17 2.10
N ALA A 111 -9.58 11.55 3.04
CA ALA A 111 -9.93 12.18 4.31
C ALA A 111 -8.69 12.59 5.14
N CYS A 112 -7.63 11.77 5.13
CA CYS A 112 -6.36 12.12 5.80
C CYS A 112 -5.78 13.43 5.24
N TYR A 113 -5.71 13.57 3.91
CA TYR A 113 -5.20 14.79 3.29
C TYR A 113 -6.13 15.99 3.50
N ALA A 114 -7.44 15.77 3.48
CA ALA A 114 -8.42 16.82 3.72
C ALA A 114 -8.31 17.40 5.14
N VAL A 115 -8.17 16.55 6.17
CA VAL A 115 -8.06 16.99 7.58
C VAL A 115 -6.69 17.56 7.91
N ALA A 116 -5.63 17.10 7.23
CA ALA A 116 -4.27 17.57 7.49
C ALA A 116 -3.98 18.96 6.89
N GLU A 117 -4.78 19.44 5.93
CA GLU A 117 -4.68 20.75 5.27
C GLU A 117 -3.23 21.13 4.89
N VAL A 118 -2.49 20.15 4.34
CA VAL A 118 -1.05 20.32 4.09
C VAL A 118 -0.75 21.13 2.82
N GLY A 119 0.31 21.93 2.87
CA GLY A 119 0.84 22.61 1.70
C GLY A 119 1.51 21.66 0.69
N TRP A 120 1.77 22.17 -0.52
CA TRP A 120 2.34 21.40 -1.63
C TRP A 120 3.64 20.67 -1.31
N GLY A 121 4.53 21.26 -0.51
CA GLY A 121 5.79 20.62 -0.12
C GLY A 121 5.58 19.35 0.72
N ALA A 122 4.66 19.39 1.68
CA ALA A 122 4.31 18.24 2.51
C ALA A 122 3.53 17.19 1.71
N LEU A 123 2.65 17.60 0.79
CA LEU A 123 2.01 16.70 -0.17
C LEU A 123 3.07 15.96 -1.01
N ALA A 124 3.97 16.69 -1.66
CA ALA A 124 5.02 16.10 -2.50
C ALA A 124 5.93 15.15 -1.71
N LEU A 125 6.33 15.53 -0.50
CA LEU A 125 7.13 14.68 0.39
C LEU A 125 6.38 13.38 0.74
N SER A 126 5.14 13.49 1.19
CA SER A 126 4.33 12.31 1.56
C SER A 126 4.12 11.36 0.38
N VAL A 127 3.81 11.88 -0.80
CA VAL A 127 3.67 11.08 -2.04
C VAL A 127 4.99 10.43 -2.43
N ALA A 128 6.12 11.16 -2.35
CA ALA A 128 7.43 10.60 -2.67
C ALA A 128 7.81 9.44 -1.73
N ILE A 129 7.59 9.60 -0.42
CA ILE A 129 7.84 8.53 0.56
C ILE A 129 6.88 7.36 0.30
N GLY A 130 5.57 7.61 0.14
CA GLY A 130 4.59 6.57 -0.13
C GLY A 130 4.87 5.78 -1.41
N ALA A 131 5.27 6.47 -2.49
CA ALA A 131 5.69 5.85 -3.74
C ALA A 131 6.96 5.01 -3.57
N GLY A 132 7.94 5.51 -2.82
CA GLY A 132 9.15 4.77 -2.48
C GLY A 132 8.86 3.49 -1.69
N LEU A 133 8.01 3.59 -0.66
CA LEU A 133 7.58 2.46 0.16
C LEU A 133 6.83 1.40 -0.65
N MET A 134 6.02 1.82 -1.63
CA MET A 134 5.31 0.90 -2.52
C MET A 134 6.26 0.26 -3.56
N ALA A 135 7.15 1.04 -4.16
CA ALA A 135 8.05 0.56 -5.21
C ALA A 135 9.13 -0.39 -4.67
N TRP A 136 9.58 -0.18 -3.43
CA TRP A 136 10.66 -0.94 -2.81
C TRP A 136 10.46 -2.46 -2.80
N PRO A 137 9.36 -3.02 -2.23
CA PRO A 137 9.15 -4.47 -2.25
C PRO A 137 9.01 -5.03 -3.67
N VAL A 138 8.41 -4.28 -4.60
CA VAL A 138 8.32 -4.69 -6.01
C VAL A 138 9.72 -4.77 -6.64
N ALA A 139 10.57 -3.78 -6.41
CA ALA A 139 11.94 -3.79 -6.90
C ALA A 139 12.73 -4.98 -6.34
N LEU A 140 12.60 -5.26 -5.04
CA LEU A 140 13.22 -6.43 -4.41
C LEU A 140 12.74 -7.75 -5.03
N LEU A 141 11.42 -7.89 -5.26
CA LEU A 141 10.85 -9.06 -5.95
C LEU A 141 11.44 -9.26 -7.35
N MET A 142 11.64 -8.18 -8.10
CA MET A 142 12.17 -8.24 -9.46
C MET A 142 13.67 -8.59 -9.52
N VAL A 143 14.43 -8.36 -8.44
CA VAL A 143 15.88 -8.62 -8.41
C VAL A 143 16.27 -9.85 -7.60
N LYS A 144 15.42 -10.38 -6.72
CA LYS A 144 15.76 -11.47 -5.78
C LYS A 144 16.37 -12.70 -6.46
N ASP A 145 15.90 -13.03 -7.68
CA ASP A 145 16.34 -14.23 -8.40
C ASP A 145 17.56 -13.98 -9.30
N ARG A 146 18.09 -12.75 -9.35
CA ARG A 146 19.27 -12.40 -10.15
C ARG A 146 20.54 -13.04 -9.55
N PRO A 147 21.50 -13.44 -10.41
CA PRO A 147 22.78 -14.04 -10.01
C PRO A 147 23.49 -13.42 -8.79
N TYR A 148 23.47 -12.09 -8.68
CA TYR A 148 24.15 -11.35 -7.62
C TYR A 148 23.50 -11.49 -6.23
N PHE A 149 22.18 -11.69 -6.17
CA PHE A 149 21.43 -11.70 -4.90
C PHE A 149 21.14 -13.11 -4.36
N ARG A 150 21.46 -14.14 -5.13
CA ARG A 150 21.33 -15.54 -4.74
C ARG A 150 22.37 -15.92 -3.67
N GLN A 151 21.92 -16.52 -2.58
CA GLN A 151 22.76 -16.94 -1.44
C GLN A 151 23.08 -18.44 -1.44
N ASP A 152 22.75 -19.13 -2.54
CA ASP A 152 22.89 -20.58 -2.73
C ASP A 152 24.00 -20.95 -3.73
N ARG A 153 24.92 -20.01 -3.98
CA ARG A 153 26.05 -20.16 -4.90
C ARG A 153 27.34 -20.42 -4.16
#